data_AF-A0A7S1W5W6-F1
#
_entry.id   AF-A0A7S1W5W6-F1
#
_cell.length_a   1.000
_cell.length_b   1.000
_cell.length_c   1.000
_cell.angle_alpha   90.00
_cell.angle_beta   90.00
_cell.angle_gamma   90.00
#
_symmetry.space_group_name_H-M   'P 1'
#
loop_
_entity.id
_entity.type
_entity.pdbx_description
1 polymer ?
#
loop_
_entity_poly.entity_id
_entity_poly.type
_entity_poly.pdbx_seq_one_letter_code
_entity_poly.pdbx_strand_id
1 'polypeptide(L)'
;DVIAKCFTGCKWVLNGVGFEGFAQEALEFHKFAYPPRGPLPPLVDNDVEELADFGEYHFRSIHDSEIHMNTPDVIYKLQEAARTNSQEGYRLFAEWQNKITEQSEIRGQLEFCLDECDPVP
;
A
#
# COMPACT_ATOMS: atom_id res chain seq x y z
N ASP A 1 -14.06 -19.77 0.35
CA ASP A 1 -14.34 -20.50 1.61
C ASP A 1 -14.84 -19.56 2.72
N VAL A 2 -14.07 -18.52 3.09
CA VAL A 2 -14.43 -17.57 4.15
C VAL A 2 -15.81 -16.93 3.96
N ILE A 3 -16.07 -16.33 2.79
CA ILE A 3 -17.36 -15.68 2.51
C ILE A 3 -18.53 -16.66 2.65
N ALA A 4 -18.40 -17.87 2.08
CA ALA A 4 -19.46 -18.87 2.13
C ALA A 4 -19.75 -19.35 3.56
N LYS A 5 -18.73 -19.46 4.42
CA LYS A 5 -18.89 -19.92 5.81
C LYS A 5 -19.33 -18.81 6.77
N CYS A 6 -18.86 -17.58 6.58
CA CYS A 6 -18.99 -16.51 7.57
C CYS A 6 -19.91 -15.34 7.13
N PHE A 7 -20.15 -15.16 5.83
CA PHE A 7 -20.83 -13.99 5.28
C PHE A 7 -21.94 -14.38 4.29
N THR A 8 -22.95 -15.08 4.79
CA THR A 8 -24.09 -15.56 3.98
C THR A 8 -24.78 -14.41 3.25
N GLY A 9 -24.99 -14.56 1.94
CA GLY A 9 -25.66 -13.56 1.10
C GLY A 9 -24.77 -12.44 0.57
N CYS A 10 -23.49 -12.39 0.96
CA CYS A 10 -22.53 -11.45 0.41
C CYS A 10 -22.06 -11.90 -0.99
N LYS A 11 -22.19 -11.02 -1.99
CA LYS A 11 -21.67 -11.23 -3.35
C LYS A 11 -20.30 -10.58 -3.46
N TRP A 12 -19.35 -11.26 -4.11
CA TRP A 12 -18.00 -10.78 -4.33
C TRP A 12 -17.52 -11.17 -5.73
N VAL A 13 -16.70 -10.33 -6.35
CA VAL A 13 -16.23 -10.50 -7.74
C VAL A 13 -14.83 -11.09 -7.80
N LEU A 14 -13.97 -10.74 -6.84
CA LEU A 14 -12.57 -11.15 -6.81
C LEU A 14 -12.25 -11.97 -5.57
N ASN A 15 -11.50 -13.06 -5.77
CA ASN A 15 -11.01 -13.88 -4.66
C ASN A 15 -10.00 -13.07 -3.84
N GLY A 16 -9.91 -13.40 -2.55
CA GLY A 16 -8.96 -12.79 -1.64
C GLY A 16 -8.34 -13.82 -0.71
N VAL A 17 -7.78 -13.32 0.38
CA VAL A 17 -7.12 -14.14 1.41
C VAL A 17 -8.09 -15.13 2.10
N GLY A 18 -7.56 -16.29 2.49
CA GLY A 18 -8.29 -17.33 3.20
C GLY A 18 -8.09 -17.29 4.72
N PHE A 19 -8.66 -18.26 5.44
CA PHE A 19 -8.54 -18.37 6.91
C PHE A 19 -7.08 -18.46 7.39
N GLU A 20 -6.20 -19.12 6.62
CA GLU A 20 -4.78 -19.25 6.98
C GLU A 20 -4.07 -17.89 6.99
N GLY A 21 -4.29 -17.06 5.97
CA GLY A 21 -3.70 -15.72 5.91
C GLY A 21 -4.23 -14.81 7.03
N PHE A 22 -5.54 -14.84 7.30
CA PHE A 22 -6.10 -14.12 8.45
C PHE A 22 -5.53 -14.60 9.78
N ALA A 23 -5.32 -15.91 9.96
CA ALA A 23 -4.74 -16.46 11.17
C ALA A 23 -3.28 -16.02 11.34
N GLN A 24 -2.50 -15.98 10.26
CA GLN A 24 -1.14 -15.49 10.27
C GLN A 24 -1.08 -14.01 10.66
N GLU A 25 -1.86 -13.16 9.99
CA GLU A 25 -1.91 -11.71 10.25
C GLU A 25 -2.35 -11.42 11.70
N ALA A 26 -3.37 -12.13 12.20
CA ALA A 26 -3.81 -12.00 13.58
C ALA A 26 -2.71 -12.40 14.59
N LEU A 27 -1.90 -13.42 14.29
CA LEU A 27 -0.78 -13.82 15.14
C LEU A 27 0.38 -12.81 15.10
N GLU A 28 0.64 -12.20 13.94
CA GLU A 28 1.63 -11.13 13.80
C GLU A 28 1.23 -9.89 14.60
N PHE A 29 -0.04 -9.44 14.45
CA PHE A 29 -0.59 -8.35 15.24
C PHE A 29 -0.57 -8.66 16.75
N HIS A 30 -0.88 -9.90 17.13
CA HIS A 30 -0.80 -10.32 18.54
C HIS A 30 0.63 -10.24 19.09
N LYS A 31 1.64 -10.68 18.33
CA LYS A 31 3.05 -10.58 18.76
C LYS A 31 3.52 -9.13 18.87
N PHE A 32 3.04 -8.26 17.98
CA PHE A 32 3.33 -6.82 18.04
C PHE A 32 2.76 -6.19 19.32
N ALA A 33 1.49 -6.48 19.65
CA ALA A 33 0.84 -5.94 20.84
C ALA A 33 1.29 -6.62 22.16
N TYR A 34 1.74 -7.87 22.11
CA TYR A 34 2.17 -8.69 23.25
C TYR A 34 3.55 -9.30 23.02
N PRO A 35 4.63 -8.49 23.05
CA PRO A 35 5.98 -8.99 22.86
C PRO A 35 6.36 -10.00 23.97
N PRO A 36 7.14 -11.05 23.65
CA PRO A 36 7.60 -12.02 24.65
C PRO A 36 8.40 -11.32 25.76
N ARG A 37 8.02 -11.59 27.01
CA ARG A 37 8.42 -10.87 28.24
C ARG A 37 9.92 -10.51 28.34
N GLY A 38 10.22 -9.21 28.27
CA GLY A 38 11.27 -8.52 29.04
C GLY A 38 10.65 -7.80 30.26
N PRO A 39 11.44 -7.12 31.12
CA PRO A 39 10.88 -6.36 32.25
C PRO A 39 9.83 -5.36 31.72
N LEU A 40 8.65 -5.36 32.35
CA LEU A 40 7.59 -4.41 32.01
C LEU A 40 8.16 -3.00 32.17
N PRO A 41 8.08 -2.13 31.13
CA PRO A 41 8.39 -0.72 31.33
C PRO A 41 7.48 -0.19 32.44
N PRO A 42 7.99 0.65 33.36
CA PRO A 42 7.19 1.16 34.45
C PRO A 42 5.92 1.81 33.90
N LEU A 43 4.77 1.52 34.50
CA LEU A 43 3.45 2.05 34.11
C LEU A 43 3.35 3.58 34.23
N VAL A 44 4.44 4.25 34.64
CA VAL A 44 4.54 5.68 34.89
C VAL A 44 5.99 6.13 34.62
N ASP A 45 6.44 6.07 33.38
CA ASP A 45 7.62 6.82 32.94
C ASP A 45 7.24 7.64 31.71
N ASN A 46 7.95 8.75 31.50
CA ASN A 46 7.73 9.71 30.40
C ASN A 46 8.03 9.12 29.00
N ASP A 47 8.12 7.80 28.89
CA ASP A 47 8.47 6.98 27.73
C ASP A 47 7.30 6.04 27.38
N VAL A 48 6.08 6.57 27.33
CA VAL A 48 4.96 5.84 26.72
C VAL A 48 5.23 5.80 25.22
N GLU A 49 5.64 4.66 24.69
CA GLU A 49 5.69 4.45 23.24
C GLU A 49 4.26 4.59 22.70
N GLU A 50 4.02 5.66 21.93
CA GLU A 50 2.77 5.87 21.22
C GLU A 50 2.59 4.80 20.15
N LEU A 51 1.33 4.56 19.76
CA LEU A 51 1.07 3.68 18.64
C LEU A 51 1.76 4.25 17.39
N ALA A 52 2.43 3.39 16.61
CA ALA A 52 3.03 3.81 15.35
C ALA A 52 1.94 4.36 14.42
N ASP A 53 2.21 5.53 13.83
CA ASP A 53 1.38 6.10 12.76
C ASP A 53 1.86 5.54 11.43
N PHE A 54 1.16 4.54 10.88
CA PHE A 54 1.54 3.95 9.58
C PHE A 54 1.13 4.83 8.37
N GLY A 55 0.55 6.02 8.59
CA GLY A 55 0.20 6.93 7.50
C GLY A 55 -1.01 6.49 6.69
N GLU A 56 -1.95 5.72 7.24
CA GLU A 56 -3.11 5.18 6.51
C GLU A 56 -3.98 6.27 5.88
N TYR A 57 -4.13 7.41 6.56
CA TYR A 57 -4.98 8.52 6.11
C TYR A 57 -4.21 9.57 5.30
N HIS A 58 -2.96 9.82 5.68
CA HIS A 58 -2.14 10.88 5.10
C HIS A 58 -0.74 10.34 4.88
N PHE A 59 -0.18 10.66 3.70
CA PHE A 59 1.20 10.34 3.39
C PHE A 59 2.13 10.78 4.53
N ARG A 60 2.98 9.85 4.97
CA ARG A 60 4.06 10.09 5.91
C ARG A 60 5.39 9.73 5.24
N SER A 61 6.44 10.51 5.50
CA SER A 61 7.79 10.21 4.99
C SER A 61 8.57 9.26 5.93
N ILE A 62 7.86 8.46 6.72
CA ILE A 62 8.46 7.52 7.67
C ILE A 62 8.69 6.16 6.99
N HIS A 63 9.60 5.37 7.54
CA HIS A 63 9.78 3.98 7.11
C HIS A 63 8.51 3.16 7.38
N ASP A 64 8.23 2.18 6.53
CA ASP A 64 7.06 1.28 6.63
C ASP A 64 5.69 2.01 6.69
N SER A 65 5.60 3.21 6.10
CA SER A 65 4.30 3.86 5.91
C SER A 65 3.54 3.27 4.73
N GLU A 66 2.22 3.38 4.81
CA GLU A 66 1.29 3.02 3.76
C GLU A 66 1.65 3.68 2.43
N ILE A 67 1.39 2.96 1.35
CA ILE A 67 1.67 3.44 0.00
C ILE A 67 0.52 4.34 -0.44
N HIS A 68 0.83 5.59 -0.79
CA HIS A 68 -0.15 6.55 -1.29
C HIS A 68 -0.03 6.75 -2.79
N MET A 69 -1.18 6.81 -3.47
CA MET A 69 -1.26 7.14 -4.89
C MET A 69 -0.65 8.52 -5.21
N ASN A 70 -0.82 9.46 -4.27
CA ASN A 70 -0.40 10.85 -4.40
C ASN A 70 0.76 11.15 -3.43
N THR A 71 1.99 10.84 -3.83
CA THR A 71 3.19 11.19 -3.05
C THR A 71 3.73 12.57 -3.44
N PRO A 72 4.45 13.28 -2.53
CA PRO A 72 5.01 14.60 -2.83
C PRO A 72 5.91 14.61 -4.07
N ASP A 73 6.71 13.56 -4.28
CA ASP A 73 7.65 13.48 -5.40
C ASP A 73 6.94 13.36 -6.76
N VAL A 74 5.88 12.55 -6.82
CA VAL A 74 5.06 12.36 -8.01
C VAL A 74 4.29 13.64 -8.33
N ILE A 75 3.69 14.28 -7.32
CA ILE A 75 3.02 15.58 -7.48
C ILE A 75 4.02 16.63 -7.97
N TYR A 76 5.23 16.67 -7.41
CA TYR A 76 6.27 17.59 -7.81
C TYR A 76 6.64 17.42 -9.29
N LYS A 77 6.84 16.19 -9.76
CA LYS A 77 7.15 15.94 -11.18
C LYS A 77 6.02 16.30 -12.12
N LEU A 78 4.77 16.05 -11.73
CA LEU A 78 3.61 16.51 -12.50
C LEU A 78 3.57 18.04 -12.58
N GLN A 79 3.80 18.73 -11.46
CA GLN A 79 3.84 20.19 -11.42
C GLN A 79 4.99 20.78 -12.25
N GLU A 80 6.18 20.18 -12.17
CA GLU A 80 7.34 20.56 -12.99
C GLU A 80 6.99 20.44 -14.48
N ALA A 81 6.47 19.28 -14.89
CA ALA A 81 6.07 19.02 -16.27
C ALA A 81 5.05 20.05 -16.78
N ALA A 82 4.00 20.32 -16.00
CA ALA A 82 2.94 21.23 -16.38
C ALA A 82 3.40 22.70 -16.44
N ARG A 83 4.25 23.14 -15.50
CA ARG A 83 4.70 24.55 -15.43
C ARG A 83 5.78 24.88 -16.44
N THR A 84 6.66 23.93 -16.73
CA THR A 84 7.82 24.15 -17.61
C THR A 84 7.63 23.59 -19.01
N ASN A 85 6.49 22.92 -19.27
CA ASN A 85 6.24 22.15 -20.48
C ASN A 85 7.34 21.10 -20.73
N SER A 86 7.83 20.46 -19.66
CA SER A 86 8.91 19.47 -19.72
C SER A 86 8.36 18.08 -20.01
N GLN A 87 8.66 17.56 -21.21
CA GLN A 87 8.32 16.19 -21.60
C GLN A 87 9.02 15.16 -20.71
N GLU A 88 10.26 15.42 -20.32
CA GLU A 88 11.03 14.54 -19.43
C GLU A 88 10.43 14.51 -18.02
N GLY A 89 9.97 15.67 -17.52
CA GLY A 89 9.26 15.74 -16.24
C GLY A 89 8.00 14.87 -16.24
N TYR A 90 7.25 14.89 -17.34
CA TYR A 90 6.06 14.04 -17.49
C TYR A 90 6.42 12.55 -17.60
N ARG A 91 7.50 12.21 -18.32
CA ARG A 91 7.99 10.83 -18.43
C ARG A 91 8.32 10.24 -17.06
N LEU A 92 9.04 10.99 -16.22
CA LEU A 92 9.37 10.58 -14.86
C LEU A 92 8.12 10.47 -13.97
N PHE A 93 7.21 11.44 -14.05
CA PHE A 93 5.91 11.36 -13.36
C PHE A 93 5.16 10.07 -13.72
N ALA A 94 5.03 9.77 -15.02
CA ALA A 94 4.30 8.60 -15.50
C ALA A 94 4.96 7.29 -15.03
N GLU A 95 6.29 7.21 -15.11
CA GLU A 95 7.04 6.03 -14.64
C GLU A 95 6.82 5.80 -13.14
N TRP A 96 6.91 6.85 -12.33
CA TRP A 96 6.76 6.73 -10.88
C TRP A 96 5.31 6.43 -10.48
N GLN A 97 4.34 7.06 -11.14
CA GLN A 97 2.92 6.80 -10.90
C GLN A 97 2.54 5.36 -11.26
N ASN A 98 3.10 4.79 -12.34
CA ASN A 98 2.85 3.41 -12.73
C ASN A 98 3.39 2.43 -11.69
N LYS A 99 4.61 2.65 -11.17
CA LYS A 99 5.19 1.84 -10.09
C LYS A 99 4.32 1.83 -8.82
N ILE A 100 3.74 2.97 -8.46
CA ILE A 100 2.81 3.04 -7.32
C ILE A 100 1.50 2.29 -7.64
N THR A 101 0.98 2.45 -8.86
CA THR A 101 -0.25 1.79 -9.32
C THR A 101 -0.12 0.26 -9.24
N GLU A 102 1.03 -0.28 -9.64
CA GLU A 102 1.38 -1.71 -9.55
C GLU A 102 1.24 -2.26 -8.12
N GLN A 103 1.49 -1.44 -7.11
CA GLN A 103 1.47 -1.87 -5.71
C GLN A 103 0.14 -1.59 -4.98
N SER A 104 -0.71 -0.71 -5.53
CA SER A 104 -1.86 -0.16 -4.79
C SER A 104 -3.21 -0.33 -5.46
N GLU A 105 -3.27 -0.60 -6.78
CA GLU A 105 -4.52 -0.66 -7.52
C GLU A 105 -4.65 -1.95 -8.35
N ILE A 106 -5.89 -2.42 -8.55
CA ILE A 106 -6.17 -3.63 -9.34
C ILE A 106 -5.65 -3.51 -10.77
N ARG A 107 -5.73 -2.33 -11.39
CA ARG A 107 -5.21 -2.12 -12.76
C ARG A 107 -3.68 -2.26 -12.83
N GLY A 108 -2.99 -2.13 -11.71
CA GLY A 108 -1.56 -2.38 -11.60
C GLY A 108 -1.20 -3.87 -11.61
N GLN A 109 -2.18 -4.75 -11.41
CA GLN A 109 -2.03 -6.21 -11.53
C GLN A 109 -2.23 -6.70 -12.98
N LEU A 110 -2.44 -5.78 -13.92
CA LEU A 110 -2.69 -6.08 -15.33
C LEU A 110 -1.49 -5.64 -16.17
N GLU A 111 -1.21 -6.38 -17.22
CA GLU A 111 -0.19 -6.04 -18.22
C GLU A 111 -0.81 -5.98 -19.62
N PHE A 112 -0.16 -5.22 -20.51
CA PHE A 112 -0.55 -5.18 -21.91
C PHE A 112 0.01 -6.41 -22.65
N CYS A 113 -0.85 -7.14 -23.35
CA CYS A 113 -0.46 -8.27 -24.21
C CYS A 113 0.13 -7.76 -25.54
N LEU A 114 1.31 -7.15 -25.48
CA LEU A 114 1.98 -6.55 -26.65
C LEU A 114 2.43 -7.59 -27.68
N ASP A 115 2.67 -8.83 -27.25
CA ASP A 115 3.10 -9.94 -28.12
C ASP A 115 2.03 -10.35 -29.15
N GLU A 116 0.77 -9.94 -28.94
CA GLU A 116 -0.34 -10.20 -29.85
C GLU A 116 -0.63 -9.03 -30.80
N CYS A 117 0.20 -7.99 -30.80
CA CYS A 117 -0.01 -6.75 -31.56
C CYS A 117 1.18 -6.38 -32.47
N ASP A 118 0.89 -5.95 -33.70
CA ASP A 118 1.89 -5.31 -34.58
C ASP A 118 2.02 -3.80 -34.23
N PRO A 119 3.21 -3.30 -33.86
CA PRO A 119 3.40 -1.88 -33.54
C PRO A 119 3.17 -0.98 -34.76
N VAL A 120 2.43 0.11 -34.56
CA VAL A 120 2.21 1.14 -35.58
C VAL A 120 3.22 2.28 -35.41
N PRO A 121 3.89 2.73 -36.50
CA PRO A 121 4.80 3.89 -36.48
C PRO A 121 4.12 5.23 -36.19
#